data_AF-A0A075GIA9-F1
#
_entry.id   AF-A0A075GIA9-F1
#
_cell.length_a   1.000
_cell.length_b   1.000
_cell.length_c   1.000
_cell.angle_alpha   90.00
_cell.angle_beta   90.00
_cell.angle_gamma   90.00
#
_symmetry.space_group_name_H-M   'P 1'
#
loop_
_entity.id
_entity.type
_entity.pdbx_description
1 polymer ?
#
loop_
_entity_poly.entity_id
_entity_poly.type
_entity_poly.pdbx_seq_one_letter_code
_entity_poly.pdbx_strand_id
1 'polypeptide(L)'
;MNLIITCARNLESETKNEISKILDELGDQEPEILNVGMRGILMVNTIIEPSKIIDWVKNKIVEEPWLIRYCLRIIPIQRITDTEIDKIKQNVIKLKDTIQKNDSYRITIEKRNTSISSNEIITEVAEIFPNKVSLNQPDWIILIEIIGNETGISILKNDELFSLDKAKRMSD
;
A
#
# COMPACT_ATOMS: atom_id res chain seq x y z
N MET A 1 3.05 -0.92 12.05
CA MET A 1 3.30 -0.47 10.67
C MET A 1 1.98 -0.48 9.93
N ASN A 2 1.57 0.66 9.38
CA ASN A 2 0.30 0.82 8.66
C ASN A 2 0.48 1.44 7.27
N LEU A 3 1.73 1.67 6.85
CA LEU A 3 2.09 2.22 5.55
C LEU A 3 3.37 1.56 5.00
N ILE A 4 3.38 1.37 3.69
CA ILE A 4 4.60 1.15 2.90
C ILE A 4 4.78 2.33 1.95
N ILE A 5 5.97 2.94 1.98
CA ILE A 5 6.34 4.04 1.10
C ILE A 5 7.38 3.54 0.13
N THR A 6 7.19 3.79 -1.17
CA THR A 6 8.21 3.49 -2.18
C THR A 6 8.89 4.76 -2.65
N CYS A 7 10.18 4.66 -2.97
CA CYS A 7 10.97 5.76 -3.50
C CYS A 7 11.97 5.32 -4.57
N ALA A 8 12.59 6.27 -5.24
CA ALA A 8 13.72 5.97 -6.12
C ALA A 8 14.90 5.40 -5.31
N ARG A 9 15.75 4.62 -5.98
CA ARG A 9 16.89 3.96 -5.33
C ARG A 9 17.84 5.01 -4.74
N ASN A 10 18.31 4.77 -3.52
CA ASN A 10 19.24 5.64 -2.78
C ASN A 10 18.66 7.00 -2.38
N LEU A 11 17.33 7.18 -2.43
CA LEU A 11 16.62 8.37 -1.95
C LEU A 11 15.78 8.11 -0.70
N GLU A 12 16.08 7.05 0.05
CA GLU A 12 15.38 6.65 1.27
C GLU A 12 15.44 7.75 2.33
N SER A 13 16.58 8.45 2.45
CA SER A 13 16.77 9.56 3.40
C SER A 13 15.88 10.76 3.07
N GLU A 14 15.83 11.15 1.80
CA GLU A 14 14.99 12.23 1.28
C GLU A 14 13.50 11.89 1.43
N THR A 15 13.15 10.64 1.14
CA THR A 15 11.78 10.13 1.30
C THR A 15 11.38 10.12 2.77
N LYS A 16 12.27 9.72 3.67
CA LYS A 16 12.05 9.76 5.11
C LYS A 16 11.78 11.19 5.58
N ASN A 17 12.57 12.16 5.13
CA ASN A 17 12.36 13.57 5.45
C ASN A 17 11.03 14.09 4.90
N GLU A 18 10.65 13.70 3.68
CA GLU A 18 9.39 14.11 3.06
C GLU A 18 8.19 13.54 3.83
N ILE A 19 8.15 12.22 4.08
CA ILE A 19 7.03 11.61 4.81
C ILE A 19 6.95 12.09 6.27
N SER A 20 8.08 12.35 6.93
CA SER A 20 8.08 12.96 8.27
C SER A 20 7.41 14.33 8.29
N LYS A 21 7.67 15.20 7.30
CA LYS A 21 7.03 16.51 7.22
C LYS A 21 5.52 16.41 6.97
N ILE A 22 5.13 15.50 6.06
CA ILE A 22 3.72 15.23 5.78
C ILE A 22 2.98 14.81 7.05
N LEU A 23 3.58 13.92 7.85
CA LEU A 23 3.01 13.43 9.09
C LEU A 23 2.96 14.50 10.19
N ASP A 24 4.01 15.32 10.31
CA ASP A 24 4.04 16.44 11.26
C ASP A 24 2.94 17.48 10.94
N GLU A 25 2.73 17.81 9.66
CA GLU A 25 1.63 18.68 9.23
C GLU A 25 0.24 18.09 9.51
N LEU A 26 0.13 16.76 9.55
CA LEU A 26 -1.10 16.04 9.92
C LEU A 26 -1.23 15.80 11.43
N GLY A 27 -0.24 16.22 12.23
CA GLY A 27 -0.25 16.17 13.69
C GLY A 27 0.42 14.95 14.33
N ASP A 28 1.21 14.17 13.58
CA ASP A 28 2.05 13.10 14.12
C ASP A 28 3.53 13.47 14.07
N GLN A 29 4.06 13.85 15.23
CA GLN A 29 5.43 14.35 15.38
C GLN A 29 6.45 13.23 15.64
N GLU A 30 6.00 12.04 16.05
CA GLU A 30 6.86 10.92 16.40
C GLU A 30 6.50 9.63 15.63
N PRO A 31 6.35 9.68 14.29
CA PRO A 31 6.10 8.47 13.52
C PRO A 31 7.34 7.57 13.49
N GLU A 32 7.11 6.26 13.55
CA GLU A 32 8.19 5.29 13.38
C GLU A 32 8.41 5.04 11.88
N ILE A 33 9.60 5.39 11.39
CA ILE A 33 9.97 5.23 9.97
C ILE A 33 11.22 4.36 9.86
N LEU A 34 11.05 3.17 9.30
CA LEU A 34 12.05 2.11 9.24
C LEU A 34 12.53 1.85 7.81
N ASN A 35 13.83 1.63 7.69
CA ASN A 35 14.43 1.01 6.50
C ASN A 35 14.29 -0.51 6.61
N VAL A 36 13.74 -1.16 5.59
CA VAL A 36 13.48 -2.61 5.60
C VAL A 36 14.56 -3.43 4.89
N GLY A 37 15.78 -2.89 4.79
CA GLY A 37 16.91 -3.56 4.13
C GLY A 37 16.75 -3.74 2.61
N MET A 38 15.69 -3.19 2.01
CA MET A 38 15.44 -3.21 0.57
C MET A 38 15.43 -1.80 0.00
N ARG A 39 16.16 -1.63 -1.10
CA ARG A 39 16.29 -0.33 -1.75
C ARG A 39 14.94 0.15 -2.25
N GLY A 40 14.67 1.43 -2.01
CA GLY A 40 13.47 2.12 -2.45
C GLY A 40 12.21 1.78 -1.65
N ILE A 41 12.32 1.25 -0.43
CA ILE A 41 11.17 1.01 0.46
C ILE A 41 11.45 1.49 1.87
N LEU A 42 10.45 2.19 2.43
CA LEU A 42 10.32 2.46 3.84
C LEU A 42 9.04 1.81 4.37
N MET A 43 9.08 1.35 5.61
CA MET A 43 7.86 1.07 6.38
C MET A 43 7.62 2.21 7.36
N VAL A 44 6.35 2.59 7.49
CA VAL A 44 5.93 3.67 8.38
C VAL A 44 4.82 3.18 9.29
N ASN A 45 4.93 3.54 10.56
CA ASN A 45 3.87 3.42 11.54
C ASN A 45 3.57 4.79 12.11
N THR A 46 2.32 5.18 11.97
CA THR A 46 1.83 6.51 12.35
C THR A 46 0.47 6.37 13.02
N ILE A 47 0.15 7.31 13.91
CA ILE A 47 -1.19 7.42 14.49
C ILE A 47 -2.21 7.98 13.49
N ILE A 48 -1.76 8.58 12.40
CA ILE A 48 -2.63 9.15 11.37
C ILE A 48 -3.22 8.04 10.52
N GLU A 49 -4.52 8.16 10.26
CA GLU A 49 -5.23 7.23 9.39
C GLU A 49 -4.68 7.32 7.95
N PRO A 50 -4.33 6.18 7.31
CA PRO A 50 -3.75 6.19 5.96
C PRO A 50 -4.56 6.93 4.90
N SER A 51 -5.89 6.87 4.98
CA SER A 51 -6.82 7.60 4.09
C SER A 51 -6.58 9.10 4.14
N LYS A 52 -6.45 9.68 5.34
CA LYS A 52 -6.19 11.12 5.55
C LYS A 52 -4.87 11.56 4.94
N ILE A 53 -3.84 10.71 5.04
CA ILE A 53 -2.52 10.99 4.45
C ILE A 53 -2.64 11.03 2.93
N ILE A 54 -3.35 10.06 2.34
CA ILE A 54 -3.54 9.99 0.88
C ILE A 54 -4.34 11.18 0.37
N ASP A 55 -5.43 11.55 1.03
CA ASP A 55 -6.25 12.70 0.66
C ASP A 55 -5.44 14.00 0.76
N TRP A 56 -4.68 14.17 1.84
CA TRP A 56 -3.82 15.33 2.01
C TRP A 56 -2.77 15.43 0.90
N VAL A 57 -2.08 14.34 0.57
CA VAL A 57 -1.03 14.32 -0.47
C VAL A 57 -1.62 14.60 -1.85
N LYS A 58 -2.81 14.04 -2.14
CA LYS A 58 -3.53 14.33 -3.40
C LYS A 58 -3.98 15.78 -3.53
N ASN A 59 -4.38 16.41 -2.44
CA ASN A 59 -4.72 17.83 -2.47
C ASN A 59 -3.45 18.68 -2.65
N LYS A 60 -2.39 18.36 -1.90
CA LYS A 60 -1.13 19.11 -1.95
C LYS A 60 -0.38 19.02 -3.26
N ILE A 61 -0.46 17.91 -3.98
CA ILE A 61 0.20 17.84 -5.28
C ILE A 61 -0.47 18.74 -6.34
N VAL A 62 -1.75 19.08 -6.18
CA VAL A 62 -2.46 20.01 -7.06
C VAL A 62 -2.09 21.46 -6.71
N GLU A 63 -2.03 21.79 -5.43
CA GLU A 63 -1.71 23.14 -4.95
C GLU A 63 -0.23 23.48 -5.09
N GLU A 64 0.63 22.54 -4.70
CA GLU A 64 2.07 22.72 -4.53
C GLU A 64 2.84 21.47 -5.01
N PRO A 65 2.88 21.20 -6.34
CA PRO A 65 3.44 19.96 -6.88
C PRO A 65 4.90 19.68 -6.48
N TRP A 66 5.65 20.71 -6.09
CA TRP A 66 7.04 20.60 -5.66
C TRP A 66 7.20 20.01 -4.26
N LEU A 67 6.15 19.92 -3.44
CA LEU A 67 6.26 19.37 -2.08
C LEU A 67 6.40 17.85 -2.06
N ILE A 68 5.85 17.17 -3.07
CA ILE A 68 5.83 15.70 -3.16
C ILE A 68 6.72 15.27 -4.32
N ARG A 69 7.94 14.87 -3.99
CA ARG A 69 8.99 14.52 -4.97
C ARG A 69 9.52 13.11 -4.76
N TYR A 70 9.62 12.65 -3.53
CA TYR A 70 10.37 11.44 -3.18
C TYR A 70 9.47 10.25 -2.83
N CYS A 71 8.30 10.49 -2.23
CA CYS A 71 7.25 9.50 -2.00
C CYS A 71 6.60 9.13 -3.34
N LEU A 72 7.13 8.11 -4.02
CA LEU A 72 6.59 7.66 -5.30
C LEU A 72 5.24 6.95 -5.15
N ARG A 73 5.08 6.19 -4.07
CA ARG A 73 3.80 5.56 -3.69
C ARG A 73 3.63 5.57 -2.18
N ILE A 74 2.40 5.78 -1.73
CA ILE A 74 1.97 5.63 -0.34
C ILE A 74 0.91 4.53 -0.33
N ILE A 75 1.22 3.42 0.34
CA ILE A 75 0.45 2.19 0.29
C ILE A 75 -0.06 1.89 1.71
N PRO A 76 -1.36 2.01 1.99
CA PRO A 76 -1.95 1.58 3.25
C PRO A 76 -1.75 0.09 3.47
N ILE A 77 -1.43 -0.30 4.70
CA ILE A 77 -1.31 -1.69 5.16
C ILE A 77 -2.26 -1.93 6.32
N GLN A 78 -3.21 -2.83 6.15
CA GLN A 78 -4.23 -3.14 7.16
C GLN A 78 -3.83 -4.33 8.05
N ARG A 79 -3.06 -5.28 7.51
CA ARG A 79 -2.55 -6.45 8.23
C ARG A 79 -1.12 -6.74 7.81
N ILE A 80 -0.34 -7.25 8.76
CA ILE A 80 1.01 -7.78 8.52
C ILE A 80 1.05 -9.20 9.06
N THR A 81 1.75 -10.06 8.34
CA THR A 81 1.92 -11.47 8.68
C THR A 81 3.21 -12.01 8.07
N ASP A 82 3.68 -13.16 8.55
CA ASP A 82 4.78 -13.87 7.89
C ASP A 82 4.37 -14.32 6.48
N THR A 83 5.36 -14.37 5.58
CA THR A 83 5.22 -14.79 4.17
C THR A 83 5.00 -16.30 4.05
N GLU A 84 3.82 -16.75 4.47
CA GLU A 84 3.34 -18.12 4.36
C GLU A 84 1.91 -18.10 3.83
N ILE A 85 1.58 -18.97 2.88
CA ILE A 85 0.30 -18.96 2.17
C ILE A 85 -0.89 -19.06 3.13
N ASP A 86 -0.84 -19.99 4.08
CA ASP A 86 -1.91 -20.17 5.07
C ASP A 86 -2.13 -18.91 5.91
N LYS A 87 -1.04 -18.25 6.33
CA LYS A 87 -1.12 -17.03 7.14
C LYS A 87 -1.65 -15.85 6.32
N ILE A 88 -1.26 -15.75 5.05
CA ILE A 88 -1.81 -14.75 4.12
C ILE A 88 -3.32 -14.98 3.97
N LYS A 89 -3.74 -16.22 3.65
CA LYS A 89 -5.16 -16.61 3.51
C LYS A 89 -5.98 -16.24 4.75
N GLN A 90 -5.48 -16.60 5.93
CA GLN A 90 -6.14 -16.29 7.20
C GLN A 90 -6.31 -14.79 7.44
N ASN A 91 -5.31 -13.97 7.10
CA ASN A 91 -5.40 -12.52 7.28
C ASN A 91 -6.31 -11.86 6.23
N VAL A 92 -6.37 -12.38 5.01
CA VAL A 92 -7.35 -11.93 4.00
C VAL A 92 -8.78 -12.26 4.46
N ILE A 93 -9.02 -13.45 5.04
CA ILE A 93 -10.34 -13.82 5.58
C ILE A 93 -10.83 -12.80 6.63
N LYS A 94 -9.94 -12.25 7.45
CA LYS A 94 -10.29 -11.23 8.45
C LYS A 94 -10.75 -9.90 7.84
N LEU A 95 -10.45 -9.64 6.57
CA LEU A 95 -10.81 -8.43 5.84
C LEU A 95 -11.94 -8.68 4.83
N LYS A 96 -12.40 -9.93 4.67
CA LYS A 96 -13.28 -10.34 3.56
C LYS A 96 -14.58 -9.54 3.50
N ASP A 97 -15.11 -9.15 4.66
CA ASP A 97 -16.41 -8.47 4.77
C ASP A 97 -16.36 -7.03 4.24
N THR A 98 -15.17 -6.53 3.85
CA THR A 98 -15.01 -5.28 3.10
C THR A 98 -15.66 -5.39 1.71
N ILE A 99 -15.50 -6.54 1.04
CA ILE A 99 -16.00 -6.79 -0.31
C ILE A 99 -17.44 -7.31 -0.20
N GLN A 100 -18.41 -6.49 -0.61
CA GLN A 100 -19.83 -6.86 -0.57
C GLN A 100 -20.20 -7.78 -1.72
N LYS A 101 -21.33 -8.50 -1.61
CA LYS A 101 -21.77 -9.54 -2.54
C LYS A 101 -21.72 -9.18 -4.03
N ASN A 102 -22.00 -7.92 -4.39
CA ASN A 102 -22.08 -7.46 -5.78
C ASN A 102 -20.80 -6.75 -6.26
N ASP A 103 -19.83 -6.57 -5.38
CA ASP A 103 -18.58 -5.91 -5.71
C ASP A 103 -17.72 -6.83 -6.58
N SER A 104 -16.87 -6.22 -7.39
CA SER A 104 -15.82 -6.86 -8.14
C SER A 104 -14.45 -6.60 -7.50
N TYR A 105 -13.51 -7.52 -7.72
CA TYR A 105 -12.17 -7.37 -7.16
C TYR A 105 -11.06 -7.78 -8.09
N ARG A 106 -9.84 -7.34 -7.77
CA ARG A 106 -8.59 -7.83 -8.34
C ARG A 106 -7.59 -8.15 -7.24
N ILE A 107 -6.88 -9.26 -7.38
CA ILE A 107 -5.71 -9.56 -6.55
C ILE A 107 -4.48 -8.95 -7.21
N THR A 108 -3.73 -8.14 -6.46
CA THR A 108 -2.46 -7.56 -6.90
C THR A 108 -1.38 -8.05 -5.95
N ILE A 109 -0.33 -8.67 -6.49
CA ILE A 109 0.80 -9.16 -5.70
C ILE A 109 2.04 -8.41 -6.14
N GLU A 110 2.71 -7.77 -5.19
CA GLU A 110 4.03 -7.18 -5.39
C GLU A 110 5.02 -7.93 -4.51
N LYS A 111 6.14 -8.36 -5.10
CA LYS A 111 7.11 -9.23 -4.41
C LYS A 111 8.50 -8.66 -4.49
N ARG A 112 9.19 -8.64 -3.36
CA ARG A 112 10.63 -8.38 -3.29
C ARG A 112 11.30 -9.38 -2.38
N ASN A 113 12.43 -9.91 -2.85
CA ASN A 113 13.29 -10.83 -2.12
C ASN A 113 12.58 -12.08 -1.56
N THR A 114 11.70 -12.71 -2.35
CA THR A 114 10.96 -13.93 -1.97
C THR A 114 10.81 -14.87 -3.17
N SER A 115 10.71 -16.18 -2.90
CA SER A 115 10.47 -17.22 -3.90
C SER A 115 9.03 -17.74 -3.91
N ILE A 116 8.17 -17.26 -3.00
CA ILE A 116 6.78 -17.74 -2.88
C ILE A 116 6.01 -17.57 -4.21
N SER A 117 5.18 -18.56 -4.55
CA SER A 117 4.45 -18.59 -5.82
C SER A 117 3.31 -17.56 -5.83
N SER A 118 3.34 -16.63 -6.78
CA SER A 118 2.24 -15.67 -6.95
C SER A 118 0.95 -16.37 -7.36
N ASN A 119 1.03 -17.40 -8.22
CA ASN A 119 -0.14 -18.14 -8.68
C ASN A 119 -0.81 -18.88 -7.53
N GLU A 120 -0.03 -19.46 -6.63
CA GLU A 120 -0.55 -20.19 -5.47
C GLU A 120 -1.28 -19.24 -4.51
N ILE A 121 -0.69 -18.07 -4.21
CA ILE A 121 -1.35 -17.03 -3.42
C ILE A 121 -2.64 -16.57 -4.11
N ILE A 122 -2.63 -16.33 -5.43
CA ILE A 122 -3.82 -15.91 -6.19
C ILE A 122 -4.93 -16.95 -6.06
N THR A 123 -4.61 -18.24 -6.27
CA THR A 123 -5.59 -19.33 -6.17
C THR A 123 -6.23 -19.37 -4.78
N GLU A 124 -5.40 -19.45 -3.74
CA GLU A 124 -5.86 -19.58 -2.35
C GLU A 124 -6.65 -18.37 -1.86
N VAL A 125 -6.27 -17.17 -2.31
CA VAL A 125 -6.98 -15.93 -1.98
C VAL A 125 -8.28 -15.80 -2.77
N ALA A 126 -8.30 -16.19 -4.05
CA ALA A 126 -9.50 -16.11 -4.88
C ALA A 126 -10.61 -17.04 -4.37
N GLU A 127 -10.27 -18.21 -3.82
CA GLU A 127 -11.25 -19.15 -3.24
C GLU A 127 -12.05 -18.55 -2.07
N ILE A 128 -11.54 -17.52 -1.39
CA ILE A 128 -12.23 -16.85 -0.29
C ILE A 128 -13.45 -16.07 -0.79
N PHE A 129 -13.41 -15.58 -2.04
CA PHE A 129 -14.37 -14.61 -2.56
C PHE A 129 -15.19 -15.22 -3.70
N PRO A 130 -16.52 -15.36 -3.54
CA PRO A 130 -17.40 -15.77 -4.65
C PRO A 130 -17.65 -14.65 -5.66
N ASN A 131 -17.10 -13.46 -5.40
CA ASN A 131 -17.28 -12.23 -6.17
C ASN A 131 -16.71 -12.32 -7.59
N LYS A 132 -17.15 -11.40 -8.46
CA LYS A 132 -16.63 -11.31 -9.82
C LYS A 132 -15.20 -10.74 -9.82
N VAL A 133 -14.29 -11.39 -10.53
CA VAL A 133 -12.95 -10.84 -10.79
C VAL A 133 -13.01 -9.80 -11.92
N SER A 134 -12.40 -8.63 -11.71
CA SER A 134 -12.24 -7.56 -12.71
C SER A 134 -10.80 -7.05 -12.72
N LEU A 135 -10.02 -7.37 -13.76
CA LEU A 135 -8.60 -7.01 -13.81
C LEU A 135 -8.34 -5.52 -14.11
N ASN A 136 -9.27 -4.88 -14.83
CA ASN A 136 -9.10 -3.53 -15.36
C ASN A 136 -9.81 -2.47 -14.50
N GLN A 137 -11.05 -2.75 -14.08
CA GLN A 137 -11.88 -1.84 -13.30
C GLN A 137 -12.53 -2.61 -12.14
N PRO A 138 -11.74 -3.00 -11.12
CA PRO A 138 -12.29 -3.57 -9.91
C PRO A 138 -12.86 -2.49 -9.00
N ASP A 139 -13.88 -2.85 -8.21
CA ASP A 139 -14.33 -2.03 -7.08
C ASP A 139 -13.28 -2.06 -5.95
N TRP A 140 -12.66 -3.23 -5.73
CA TRP A 140 -11.64 -3.44 -4.70
C TRP A 140 -10.36 -4.09 -5.22
N ILE A 141 -9.23 -3.65 -4.69
CA ILE A 141 -7.93 -4.27 -4.88
C ILE A 141 -7.55 -4.99 -3.58
N ILE A 142 -7.39 -6.31 -3.66
CA ILE A 142 -6.72 -7.10 -2.64
C ILE A 142 -5.23 -7.02 -2.94
N LEU A 143 -4.53 -6.13 -2.23
CA LEU A 143 -3.10 -5.92 -2.37
C LEU A 143 -2.34 -6.81 -1.38
N ILE A 144 -1.37 -7.56 -1.89
CA ILE A 144 -0.46 -8.41 -1.13
C ILE A 144 0.97 -7.93 -1.45
N GLU A 145 1.55 -7.20 -0.51
CA GLU A 145 2.88 -6.60 -0.62
C GLU A 145 3.88 -7.47 0.16
N ILE A 146 4.73 -8.21 -0.55
CA ILE A 146 5.65 -9.18 0.05
C ILE A 146 7.08 -8.63 0.07
N ILE A 147 7.62 -8.54 1.27
CA ILE A 147 8.90 -7.97 1.62
C ILE A 147 9.70 -9.03 2.37
N GLY A 148 10.45 -9.84 1.64
CA GLY A 148 11.20 -10.95 2.24
C GLY A 148 10.26 -11.95 2.93
N ASN A 149 10.42 -12.08 4.25
CA ASN A 149 9.63 -12.95 5.12
C ASN A 149 8.40 -12.27 5.73
N GLU A 150 8.16 -10.99 5.46
CA GLU A 150 6.95 -10.27 5.89
C GLU A 150 6.04 -9.96 4.70
N THR A 151 4.72 -10.00 4.95
CA THR A 151 3.69 -9.69 3.96
C THR A 151 2.69 -8.69 4.55
N GLY A 152 2.55 -7.54 3.87
CA GLY A 152 1.49 -6.57 4.10
C GLY A 152 0.26 -6.89 3.25
N ILE A 153 -0.92 -6.77 3.85
CA ILE A 153 -2.20 -7.08 3.20
C ILE A 153 -3.15 -5.90 3.37
N SER A 154 -3.80 -5.52 2.26
CA SER A 154 -4.85 -4.51 2.25
C SER A 154 -5.95 -4.83 1.24
N ILE A 155 -7.18 -4.43 1.57
CA ILE A 155 -8.31 -4.37 0.64
C ILE A 155 -8.68 -2.90 0.50
N LEU A 156 -8.40 -2.34 -0.67
CA LEU A 156 -8.42 -0.90 -0.93
C LEU A 156 -9.16 -0.59 -2.23
N LYS A 157 -9.82 0.56 -2.31
CA LYS A 157 -10.25 1.14 -3.57
C LYS A 157 -9.06 1.70 -4.35
N ASN A 158 -9.25 1.92 -5.65
CA ASN A 158 -8.19 2.47 -6.51
C ASN A 158 -7.68 3.85 -6.07
N ASP A 159 -8.54 4.65 -5.45
CA ASP A 159 -8.23 5.97 -4.94
C ASP A 159 -7.62 5.93 -3.53
N GLU A 160 -7.65 4.80 -2.82
CA GLU A 160 -7.00 4.64 -1.52
C GLU A 160 -5.51 4.23 -1.64
N LEU A 161 -4.90 4.45 -2.81
CA LEU A 161 -3.46 4.31 -3.03
C LEU A 161 -2.93 5.55 -3.72
N PHE A 162 -1.85 6.12 -3.20
CA PHE A 162 -1.18 7.23 -3.86
C PHE A 162 -0.07 6.73 -4.80
N SER A 163 0.03 7.35 -5.97
CA SER A 163 1.13 7.17 -6.91
C SER A 163 1.46 8.52 -7.55
N LEU A 164 2.72 8.95 -7.38
CA LEU A 164 3.21 10.24 -7.88
C LEU A 164 3.06 10.36 -9.39
N ASP A 165 3.44 9.31 -10.13
CA ASP A 165 3.36 9.27 -11.60
C ASP A 165 1.92 9.40 -12.11
N LYS A 166 0.96 8.75 -11.42
CA LYS A 166 -0.46 8.86 -11.78
C LYS A 166 -0.99 10.26 -11.50
N ALA A 167 -0.65 10.82 -10.34
CA ALA A 167 -1.11 12.14 -9.95
C ALA A 167 -0.60 13.23 -10.91
N LYS A 168 0.67 13.17 -11.33
CA LYS A 168 1.24 14.14 -12.29
C LYS A 168 0.61 14.08 -13.69
N ARG A 169 0.22 12.89 -14.16
CA ARG A 169 -0.48 12.74 -15.45
C ARG A 169 -1.91 13.28 -15.45
N MET A 170 -2.52 13.44 -14.28
CA MET A 170 -3.88 13.97 -14.15
C MET A 170 -3.90 15.51 -14.01
N SER A 171 -2.76 16.11 -13.71
CA SER A 171 -2.57 17.57 -13.60
C SER A 171 -2.08 18.24 -14.89
N ASP A 172 -1.68 17.44 -15.89
CA ASP A 172 -1.32 17.89 -17.26
C ASP A 172 -2.55 17.90 -18.17
#